data_AF-A0A3P6TI99-F1
#
_entry.id   AF-A0A3P6TI99-F1
#
_cell.length_a   1.000
_cell.length_b   1.000
_cell.length_c   1.000
_cell.angle_alpha   90.00
_cell.angle_beta   90.00
_cell.angle_gamma   90.00
#
_symmetry.space_group_name_H-M   'P 1'
#
loop_
_entity.id
_entity.type
_entity.pdbx_description
1 polymer ?
#
loop_
_entity_poly.entity_id
_entity_poly.type
_entity_poly.pdbx_seq_one_letter_code
_entity_poly.pdbx_strand_id
1 'polypeptide(L)'
;MDSAICYIELGTSILEPGCDFAYAVYVGWEAIAFAFMWVSVFVTYPASAAVQALTFGQYIVNGISPALAIPSPWNEITERILGYSIVVVLTFLNFYAIDRFAGRFQVVVTTAKMLAMGIIIATGFYYLIFKGWTQNLENMMEGSVYAPGKLTLAFYGGLWSYAGWDILNYGTPEIEKPRR
;
A
#
# COMPACT_ATOMS: atom_id res chain seq x y z
N MET A 1 7.74 13.52 6.57
CA MET A 1 7.24 14.81 6.04
C MET A 1 8.33 15.52 5.26
N ASP A 2 9.56 15.57 5.79
CA ASP A 2 10.70 16.21 5.11
C ASP A 2 10.99 15.62 3.72
N SER A 3 10.98 14.28 3.57
CA SER A 3 11.20 13.64 2.27
C SER A 3 10.19 14.07 1.20
N ALA A 4 8.90 14.20 1.55
CA ALA A 4 7.87 14.61 0.60
C ALA A 4 8.02 16.08 0.20
N ILE A 5 8.47 16.95 1.11
CA ILE A 5 8.71 18.38 0.82
C ILE A 5 9.91 18.52 -0.13
N CYS A 6 11.03 17.85 0.15
CA CYS A 6 12.18 17.84 -0.76
C CYS A 6 11.80 17.37 -2.16
N TYR A 7 10.88 16.41 -2.23
CA TYR A 7 10.46 15.82 -3.49
C TYR A 7 9.47 16.70 -4.26
N ILE A 8 8.63 17.48 -3.57
CA ILE A 8 7.82 18.54 -4.18
C ILE A 8 8.71 19.66 -4.73
N GLU A 9 9.76 20.04 -4.00
CA GLU A 9 10.74 21.04 -4.48
C GLU A 9 11.44 20.55 -5.75
N LEU A 10 11.81 19.27 -5.80
CA LEU A 10 12.44 18.66 -6.96
C LEU A 10 11.47 18.56 -8.15
N GLY A 11 10.23 18.13 -7.91
CA GLY A 11 9.20 18.03 -8.96
C GLY A 11 8.67 19.38 -9.48
N THR A 12 8.82 20.46 -8.72
CA THR A 12 8.56 21.82 -9.20
C THR A 12 9.75 22.43 -9.94
N SER A 13 10.96 21.94 -9.69
CA SER A 13 12.19 22.41 -10.35
C SER A 13 12.47 21.67 -11.66
N ILE A 14 12.15 20.37 -11.74
CA ILE A 14 12.38 19.50 -12.91
C ILE A 14 11.02 19.00 -13.39
N LEU A 15 10.53 19.56 -14.49
CA LEU A 15 9.19 19.28 -15.05
C LEU A 15 9.19 18.11 -16.05
N GLU A 16 10.22 17.27 -16.03
CA GLU A 16 10.32 16.13 -16.93
C GLU A 16 9.48 14.94 -16.41
N PRO A 17 8.72 14.27 -17.30
CA PRO A 17 7.97 13.08 -16.92
C PRO A 17 8.94 11.93 -16.59
N GLY A 18 8.70 11.24 -15.47
CA GLY A 18 9.54 10.12 -15.03
C GLY A 18 10.05 10.22 -13.60
N CYS A 19 9.87 11.37 -12.95
CA CYS A 19 10.10 11.57 -11.51
C CYS A 19 11.51 11.14 -11.08
N ASP A 20 11.66 10.17 -10.16
CA ASP A 20 12.95 9.63 -9.69
C ASP A 20 13.96 9.36 -10.83
N PHE A 21 13.49 8.76 -11.92
CA PHE A 21 14.35 8.47 -13.07
C PHE A 21 14.81 9.75 -13.76
N ALA A 22 13.89 10.67 -14.02
CA ALA A 22 14.19 11.94 -14.66
C ALA A 22 15.12 12.81 -13.79
N TYR A 23 14.93 12.79 -12.47
CA TYR A 23 15.79 13.52 -11.53
C TYR A 23 17.22 12.98 -11.52
N ALA A 24 17.39 11.65 -11.53
CA ALA A 24 18.72 11.04 -11.57
C ALA A 24 19.43 11.27 -12.91
N VAL A 25 18.70 11.25 -14.03
CA VAL A 25 19.23 11.56 -15.36
C VAL A 25 19.63 13.03 -15.46
N TYR A 26 18.84 13.96 -14.91
CA TYR A 26 19.14 15.40 -14.89
C TYR A 26 20.47 15.72 -14.20
N VAL A 27 20.84 14.97 -13.15
CA VAL A 27 22.11 15.12 -12.42
C VAL A 27 23.29 14.42 -13.15
N GLY A 28 23.03 13.73 -14.26
CA GLY A 28 24.03 12.99 -15.04
C GLY A 28 24.34 11.59 -14.50
N TRP A 29 23.47 11.02 -13.67
CA TRP A 29 23.65 9.71 -13.02
C TRP A 29 22.87 8.59 -13.74
N GLU A 30 23.03 8.49 -15.05
CA GLU A 30 22.28 7.56 -15.91
C GLU A 30 22.41 6.08 -15.47
N ALA A 31 23.59 5.66 -15.02
CA ALA A 31 23.81 4.28 -14.53
C ALA A 31 23.00 3.97 -13.26
N ILE A 32 22.89 4.93 -12.34
CA ILE A 32 22.10 4.79 -11.11
C ILE A 32 20.61 4.81 -11.46
N ALA A 33 20.20 5.69 -12.38
CA ALA A 33 18.83 5.78 -12.86
C ALA A 33 18.37 4.45 -13.51
N PHE A 34 19.23 3.83 -14.32
CA PHE A 34 18.98 2.51 -14.92
C PHE A 34 18.87 1.41 -13.86
N ALA A 35 19.81 1.34 -12.91
CA ALA A 35 19.78 0.36 -11.84
C ALA A 35 18.53 0.49 -10.96
N PHE A 36 18.11 1.73 -10.68
CA PHE A 36 16.87 2.03 -9.95
C PHE A 36 15.64 1.50 -10.71
N MET A 37 15.49 1.82 -12.01
CA MET A 37 14.38 1.28 -12.81
C MET A 37 14.36 -0.24 -12.83
N TRP A 38 15.53 -0.87 -12.96
CA TRP A 38 15.64 -2.33 -12.96
C TRP A 38 15.12 -2.95 -11.66
N VAL A 39 15.56 -2.43 -10.51
CA VAL A 39 15.11 -2.92 -9.20
C VAL A 39 13.62 -2.67 -9.02
N SER A 40 13.13 -1.50 -9.40
CA SER A 40 11.72 -1.14 -9.27
C SER A 40 10.81 -2.09 -10.08
N VAL A 41 11.15 -2.35 -11.35
CA VAL A 41 10.36 -3.18 -12.26
C VAL A 41 10.41 -4.66 -11.90
N PHE A 42 11.59 -5.21 -11.60
CA PHE A 42 11.75 -6.65 -11.39
C PHE A 42 11.54 -7.09 -9.94
N VAL A 43 11.73 -6.20 -8.97
CA VAL A 43 11.68 -6.55 -7.55
C VAL A 43 10.53 -5.82 -6.86
N THR A 44 10.52 -4.49 -6.87
CA THR A 44 9.63 -3.70 -6.02
C THR A 44 8.16 -3.84 -6.40
N TYR A 45 7.78 -3.60 -7.66
CA TYR A 45 6.37 -3.67 -8.08
C TYR A 45 5.78 -5.10 -7.98
N PRO A 46 6.46 -6.16 -8.46
CA PRO A 46 5.95 -7.52 -8.33
C PRO A 46 5.83 -7.97 -6.87
N ALA A 47 6.81 -7.63 -6.02
CA ALA A 47 6.75 -7.95 -4.60
C ALA A 47 5.57 -7.25 -3.91
N SER A 48 5.33 -5.96 -4.23
CA SER A 48 4.20 -5.21 -3.70
C SER A 48 2.86 -5.83 -4.10
N ALA A 49 2.69 -6.16 -5.37
CA ALA A 49 1.49 -6.82 -5.87
C ALA A 49 1.27 -8.19 -5.20
N ALA A 50 2.33 -8.98 -5.01
CA ALA A 50 2.26 -10.27 -4.35
C ALA A 50 1.82 -10.17 -2.89
N VAL A 51 2.41 -9.23 -2.13
CA VAL A 51 2.03 -8.99 -0.72
C VAL A 51 0.55 -8.60 -0.63
N GLN A 52 0.10 -7.65 -1.45
CA GLN A 52 -1.30 -7.22 -1.45
C GLN A 52 -2.28 -8.36 -1.80
N ALA A 53 -1.93 -9.20 -2.77
CA ALA A 53 -2.74 -10.34 -3.18
C ALA A 53 -2.83 -11.43 -2.10
N LEU A 54 -1.71 -11.74 -1.45
CA LEU A 54 -1.66 -12.67 -0.32
C LEU A 54 -2.51 -12.17 0.85
N THR A 55 -2.36 -10.90 1.20
CA THR A 55 -3.15 -10.26 2.24
C THR A 55 -4.65 -10.27 1.91
N PHE A 56 -5.04 -10.05 0.66
CA PHE A 56 -6.43 -10.20 0.21
C PHE A 56 -6.96 -11.62 0.45
N GLY A 57 -6.20 -12.64 0.03
CA GLY A 57 -6.55 -14.05 0.26
C GLY A 57 -6.74 -14.34 1.75
N GLN A 58 -5.80 -13.91 2.58
CA GLN A 58 -5.85 -14.06 4.04
C GLN A 58 -7.10 -13.42 4.66
N TYR A 59 -7.44 -12.19 4.29
CA TYR A 59 -8.62 -11.52 4.85
C TYR A 59 -9.92 -12.22 4.47
N ILE A 60 -10.04 -12.69 3.23
CA ILE A 60 -11.24 -13.40 2.77
C ILE A 60 -11.39 -14.74 3.49
N VAL A 61 -10.32 -15.54 3.54
CA VAL A 61 -10.43 -16.87 4.17
C VAL A 61 -10.61 -16.75 5.68
N ASN A 62 -9.90 -15.85 6.36
CA ASN A 62 -10.11 -15.63 7.80
C ASN A 62 -11.51 -15.09 8.11
N GLY A 63 -12.13 -14.32 7.21
CA GLY A 63 -13.52 -13.88 7.37
C GLY A 63 -14.54 -15.00 7.21
N ILE A 64 -14.26 -15.97 6.33
CA ILE A 64 -15.18 -17.09 6.00
C ILE A 64 -14.95 -18.32 6.90
N SER A 65 -13.73 -18.49 7.41
CA SER A 65 -13.32 -19.64 8.21
C SER A 65 -14.24 -19.93 9.42
N PRO A 66 -14.72 -18.94 10.20
CA PRO A 66 -15.68 -19.18 11.28
C PRO A 66 -17.02 -19.75 10.81
N ALA A 67 -17.44 -19.44 9.58
CA ALA A 67 -18.71 -19.90 9.03
C ALA A 67 -18.63 -21.29 8.38
N LEU A 68 -17.47 -21.63 7.80
CA LEU A 68 -17.27 -22.90 7.08
C LEU A 68 -16.39 -23.93 7.81
N ALA A 69 -15.86 -23.59 9.00
CA ALA A 69 -15.02 -24.46 9.83
C ALA A 69 -13.91 -25.16 9.02
N ILE A 70 -13.16 -24.39 8.21
CA ILE A 70 -12.16 -24.91 7.28
C ILE A 70 -11.01 -25.57 8.07
N PRO A 71 -10.76 -26.88 7.91
CA PRO A 71 -9.71 -27.56 8.66
C PRO A 71 -8.31 -27.18 8.15
N SER A 72 -7.36 -26.97 9.08
CA SER A 72 -5.93 -26.90 8.77
C SER A 72 -5.45 -28.25 8.23
N PRO A 73 -4.70 -28.34 7.10
CA PRO A 73 -3.87 -27.31 6.45
C PRO A 73 -4.49 -26.63 5.21
N TRP A 74 -5.77 -26.90 4.90
CA TRP A 74 -6.39 -26.39 3.67
C TRP A 74 -6.53 -24.87 3.65
N ASN A 75 -6.58 -24.23 4.82
CA ASN A 75 -6.68 -22.78 4.96
C ASN A 75 -5.54 -22.05 4.23
N GLU A 76 -4.28 -22.39 4.50
CA GLU A 76 -3.12 -21.72 3.88
C GLU A 76 -3.07 -21.90 2.35
N ILE A 77 -3.46 -23.09 1.88
CA ILE A 77 -3.52 -23.38 0.46
C ILE A 77 -4.62 -22.55 -0.20
N THR A 78 -5.80 -22.47 0.42
CA THR A 78 -6.93 -21.66 -0.06
C THR A 78 -6.59 -20.17 -0.09
N GLU A 79 -5.93 -19.64 0.94
CA GLU A 79 -5.46 -18.25 0.98
C GLU A 79 -4.56 -17.92 -0.21
N ARG A 80 -3.55 -18.78 -0.48
CA ARG A 80 -2.61 -18.60 -1.59
C ARG A 80 -3.29 -18.72 -2.95
N ILE A 81 -4.14 -19.73 -3.14
CA ILE A 81 -4.87 -19.93 -4.41
C ILE A 81 -5.78 -18.74 -4.69
N LEU A 82 -6.50 -18.23 -3.68
CA LEU A 82 -7.31 -17.03 -3.83
C LEU A 82 -6.46 -15.82 -4.18
N GLY A 83 -5.31 -15.63 -3.52
CA GLY A 83 -4.34 -14.59 -3.85
C GLY A 83 -3.87 -14.65 -5.31
N TYR A 84 -3.49 -15.83 -5.81
CA TYR A 84 -3.10 -15.98 -7.21
C TYR A 84 -4.27 -15.73 -8.17
N SER A 85 -5.46 -16.21 -7.86
CA SER A 85 -6.65 -16.04 -8.70
C SER A 85 -7.02 -14.56 -8.86
N ILE A 86 -6.94 -13.76 -7.79
CA ILE A 86 -7.29 -12.33 -7.88
C ILE A 86 -6.27 -11.57 -8.72
N VAL A 87 -4.97 -11.90 -8.63
CA VAL A 87 -3.94 -11.29 -9.48
C VAL A 87 -4.21 -11.59 -10.95
N VAL A 88 -4.54 -12.84 -11.28
CA VAL A 88 -4.86 -13.24 -12.66
C VAL A 88 -6.09 -12.48 -13.15
N VAL A 89 -7.17 -12.44 -12.37
CA VAL A 89 -8.40 -11.72 -12.72
C VAL A 89 -8.14 -10.22 -12.90
N LEU A 90 -7.43 -9.58 -11.98
CA LEU A 90 -7.07 -8.16 -12.08
C LEU A 90 -6.18 -7.89 -13.28
N THR A 91 -5.26 -8.78 -13.60
CA THR A 91 -4.40 -8.67 -14.79
C THR A 91 -5.25 -8.73 -16.07
N PHE A 92 -6.17 -9.69 -16.17
CA PHE A 92 -7.10 -9.77 -17.30
C PHE A 92 -8.01 -8.53 -17.41
N LEU A 93 -8.55 -8.04 -16.29
CA LEU A 93 -9.36 -6.83 -16.25
C LEU A 93 -8.57 -5.59 -16.69
N ASN A 94 -7.31 -5.47 -16.26
CA ASN A 94 -6.43 -4.39 -16.70
C ASN A 94 -6.18 -4.46 -18.21
N PHE A 95 -5.93 -5.63 -18.79
CA PHE A 95 -5.72 -5.76 -20.23
C PHE A 95 -6.99 -5.47 -21.06
N TYR A 96 -8.17 -5.89 -20.60
CA TYR A 96 -9.40 -5.80 -21.39
C TYR A 96 -10.23 -4.54 -21.17
N ALA A 97 -10.10 -3.86 -20.01
CA ALA A 97 -11.10 -2.88 -19.57
C ALA A 97 -10.53 -1.56 -19.04
N ILE A 98 -9.25 -1.25 -19.34
CA ILE A 98 -8.54 -0.08 -18.82
C ILE A 98 -9.25 1.24 -19.15
N ASP A 99 -9.73 1.43 -20.38
CA ASP A 99 -10.21 2.74 -20.86
C ASP A 99 -11.66 3.09 -20.45
N ARG A 100 -12.47 2.13 -19.99
CA ARG A 100 -13.90 2.38 -19.68
C ARG A 100 -14.36 1.96 -18.30
N PHE A 101 -13.79 0.90 -17.74
CA PHE A 101 -14.32 0.30 -16.50
C PHE A 101 -13.33 0.37 -15.34
N ALA A 102 -12.02 0.35 -15.61
CA ALA A 102 -11.00 0.39 -14.55
C ALA A 102 -11.15 1.61 -13.63
N GLY A 103 -11.35 2.81 -14.19
CA GLY A 103 -11.56 4.02 -13.40
C GLY A 103 -12.79 3.95 -12.48
N ARG A 104 -13.94 3.47 -12.99
CA ARG A 104 -15.17 3.32 -12.17
C ARG A 104 -15.00 2.26 -11.08
N PHE A 105 -14.37 1.14 -11.41
CA PHE A 105 -14.06 0.09 -10.44
C PHE A 105 -13.15 0.61 -9.32
N GLN A 106 -12.11 1.37 -9.68
CA GLN A 106 -11.19 1.98 -8.71
C GLN A 106 -11.90 2.94 -7.75
N VAL A 107 -12.84 3.75 -8.24
CA VAL A 107 -13.63 4.67 -7.38
C VAL A 107 -14.49 3.89 -6.38
N VAL A 108 -15.15 2.81 -6.81
CA VAL A 108 -15.94 1.95 -5.92
C VAL A 108 -15.06 1.30 -4.86
N VAL A 109 -13.92 0.73 -5.24
CA VAL A 109 -12.97 0.11 -4.30
C VAL A 109 -12.43 1.13 -3.30
N THR A 110 -12.10 2.34 -3.76
CA THR A 110 -11.59 3.41 -2.90
C THR A 110 -12.65 3.86 -1.90
N THR A 111 -13.89 4.04 -2.36
CA THR A 111 -15.02 4.40 -1.49
C THR A 111 -15.27 3.33 -0.43
N ALA A 112 -15.26 2.05 -0.83
CA ALA A 112 -15.43 0.91 0.08
C ALA A 112 -14.31 0.87 1.14
N LYS A 113 -13.04 1.07 0.74
CA LYS A 113 -11.90 1.15 1.66
C LYS A 113 -12.06 2.29 2.69
N MET A 114 -12.45 3.47 2.25
CA MET A 114 -12.68 4.62 3.14
C MET A 114 -13.81 4.37 4.14
N LEU A 115 -14.92 3.76 3.70
CA LEU A 115 -16.03 3.38 4.57
C LEU A 115 -15.61 2.33 5.61
N ALA A 116 -14.87 1.30 5.19
CA ALA A 116 -14.37 0.27 6.10
C ALA A 116 -13.47 0.85 7.20
N MET A 117 -12.54 1.74 6.84
CA MET A 117 -11.71 2.46 7.81
C MET A 117 -12.55 3.32 8.76
N GLY A 118 -13.56 4.03 8.24
CA GLY A 118 -14.48 4.82 9.04
C GLY A 118 -15.24 3.97 10.08
N ILE A 119 -15.73 2.79 9.68
CA ILE A 119 -16.42 1.86 10.59
C ILE A 119 -15.49 1.37 11.70
N ILE A 120 -14.24 1.00 11.36
CA ILE A 120 -13.26 0.54 12.35
C ILE A 120 -12.98 1.64 13.38
N ILE A 121 -12.74 2.88 12.92
CA ILE A 121 -12.47 4.03 13.80
C ILE A 121 -13.66 4.31 14.71
N ALA A 122 -14.88 4.39 14.15
CA ALA A 122 -16.10 4.66 14.91
C ALA A 122 -16.39 3.57 15.95
N THR A 123 -16.20 2.30 15.57
CA THR A 123 -16.36 1.15 16.47
C THR A 123 -15.34 1.21 17.62
N GLY A 124 -14.07 1.54 17.32
CA GLY A 124 -13.03 1.72 18.32
C GLY A 124 -13.39 2.79 19.36
N PHE A 125 -13.83 3.97 18.90
CA PHE A 125 -14.29 5.03 19.79
C PHE A 125 -15.53 4.62 20.61
N TYR A 126 -16.46 3.87 20.02
CA TYR A 126 -17.63 3.39 20.73
C TYR A 126 -17.24 2.47 21.91
N TYR A 127 -16.36 1.50 21.68
CA TYR A 127 -15.89 0.60 22.75
C TYR A 127 -15.05 1.33 23.80
N LEU A 128 -14.27 2.33 23.40
CA LEU A 128 -13.46 3.12 24.33
C LEU A 128 -14.33 4.00 25.24
N ILE A 129 -15.27 4.77 24.67
CA ILE A 129 -16.04 5.77 25.40
C ILE A 129 -17.22 5.14 26.15
N PHE A 130 -17.98 4.25 25.52
CA PHE A 130 -19.22 3.73 26.10
C PHE A 130 -19.04 2.44 26.88
N LYS A 131 -18.10 1.57 26.46
CA LYS A 131 -17.81 0.31 27.17
C LYS A 131 -16.61 0.37 28.10
N GLY A 132 -15.85 1.47 28.08
CA GLY A 132 -14.70 1.68 28.96
C GLY A 132 -13.59 0.64 28.75
N TRP A 133 -13.41 0.14 27.52
CA TRP A 133 -12.38 -0.85 27.21
C TRP A 133 -10.97 -0.24 27.17
N THR A 134 -10.40 0.06 28.34
CA THR A 134 -9.07 0.68 28.50
C THR A 134 -7.95 -0.32 28.80
N GLN A 135 -8.27 -1.61 28.96
CA GLN A 135 -7.31 -2.65 29.35
C GLN A 135 -6.09 -2.73 28.42
N ASN A 136 -6.29 -2.53 27.10
CA ASN A 136 -5.19 -2.52 26.13
C ASN A 136 -4.32 -1.24 26.19
N LEU A 137 -4.80 -0.19 26.87
CA LEU A 137 -4.13 1.11 26.99
C LEU A 137 -3.40 1.27 28.34
N GLU A 138 -3.63 0.40 29.32
CA GLU A 138 -3.00 0.52 30.64
C GLU A 138 -1.51 0.15 30.61
N ASN A 139 -1.14 -0.91 29.89
CA ASN A 139 0.23 -1.41 29.79
C ASN A 139 0.75 -1.41 28.33
N MET A 140 0.65 -0.27 27.63
CA MET A 140 0.94 -0.17 26.18
C MET A 140 2.33 -0.65 25.75
N MET A 141 3.32 -0.58 26.65
CA MET A 141 4.72 -0.90 26.37
C MET A 141 5.19 -2.20 27.03
N GLU A 142 4.35 -2.87 27.81
CA GLU A 142 4.72 -4.09 28.50
C GLU A 142 4.97 -5.23 27.48
N GLY A 143 6.11 -5.91 27.59
CA GLY A 143 6.53 -6.93 26.62
C GLY A 143 7.15 -6.38 25.32
N SER A 144 7.39 -5.07 25.23
CA SER A 144 8.06 -4.47 24.07
C SER A 144 9.50 -4.95 23.92
N VAL A 145 9.92 -5.21 22.69
CA VAL A 145 11.29 -5.62 22.37
C VAL A 145 12.06 -4.47 21.74
N TYR A 146 12.97 -3.88 22.50
CA TYR A 146 13.79 -2.73 22.07
C TYR A 146 15.09 -3.12 21.35
N ALA A 147 15.18 -4.37 20.88
CA ALA A 147 16.33 -4.81 20.11
C ALA A 147 16.40 -4.01 18.79
N PRO A 148 17.57 -3.42 18.43
CA PRO A 148 17.69 -2.55 17.26
C PRO A 148 17.14 -3.16 15.97
N GLY A 149 17.42 -4.44 15.71
CA GLY A 149 16.92 -5.12 14.51
C GLY A 149 15.39 -5.25 14.46
N LYS A 150 14.72 -5.48 15.59
CA LYS A 150 13.25 -5.55 15.64
C LYS A 150 12.60 -4.17 15.50
N LEU A 151 13.23 -3.14 16.09
CA LEU A 151 12.81 -1.76 15.90
C LEU A 151 12.89 -1.36 14.43
N THR A 152 14.01 -1.67 13.75
CA THR A 152 14.14 -1.41 12.31
C THR A 152 13.07 -2.12 11.50
N LEU A 153 12.76 -3.39 11.81
CA LEU A 153 11.69 -4.12 11.11
C LEU A 153 10.30 -3.50 11.35
N ALA A 154 10.02 -3.02 12.56
CA ALA A 154 8.79 -2.29 12.85
C ALA A 154 8.70 -0.98 12.04
N PHE A 155 9.81 -0.25 11.89
CA PHE A 155 9.88 0.92 11.02
C PHE A 155 9.65 0.55 9.54
N TYR A 156 10.21 -0.55 9.05
CA TYR A 156 9.94 -1.02 7.68
C TYR A 156 8.44 -1.29 7.46
N GLY A 157 7.77 -1.94 8.41
CA GLY A 157 6.33 -2.16 8.36
C GLY A 157 5.52 -0.85 8.36
N GLY A 158 5.92 0.12 9.19
CA GLY A 158 5.31 1.45 9.21
C GLY A 158 5.51 2.21 7.90
N LEU A 159 6.73 2.25 7.38
CA LEU A 159 7.06 2.91 6.11
C LEU A 159 6.30 2.29 4.93
N TRP A 160 6.11 0.97 4.93
CA TRP A 160 5.29 0.28 3.93
C TRP A 160 3.85 0.80 3.89
N SER A 161 3.23 1.04 5.05
CA SER A 161 1.87 1.58 5.12
C SER A 161 1.74 3.02 4.59
N TYR A 162 2.84 3.78 4.54
CA TYR A 162 2.89 5.14 4.00
C TYR A 162 3.54 5.21 2.61
N ALA A 163 3.85 4.08 1.98
CA ALA A 163 4.44 4.06 0.64
C ALA A 163 3.47 4.58 -0.43
N GLY A 164 4.00 5.13 -1.54
CA GLY A 164 3.22 5.64 -2.68
C GLY A 164 3.07 7.17 -2.73
N TRP A 165 3.75 7.91 -1.85
CA TRP A 165 3.78 9.38 -1.85
C TRP A 165 4.59 9.96 -3.02
N ASP A 166 5.56 9.20 -3.52
CA ASP A 166 6.42 9.49 -4.68
C ASP A 166 5.63 9.51 -5.99
N ILE A 167 4.66 8.58 -6.14
CA ILE A 167 3.81 8.43 -7.33
C ILE A 167 2.97 9.68 -7.60
N LEU A 168 2.62 10.45 -6.56
CA LEU A 168 1.84 11.68 -6.71
C LEU A 168 2.56 12.74 -7.58
N ASN A 169 3.89 12.72 -7.62
CA ASN A 169 4.66 13.68 -8.43
C ASN A 169 4.71 13.32 -9.92
N TYR A 170 4.36 12.09 -10.29
CA TYR A 170 4.24 11.69 -11.69
C TYR A 170 3.06 12.38 -12.38
N GLY A 171 2.01 12.74 -11.63
CA GLY A 171 0.85 13.48 -12.12
C GLY A 171 0.96 15.00 -12.02
N THR A 172 2.04 15.52 -11.44
CA THR A 172 2.27 16.97 -11.31
C THR A 172 2.23 17.72 -12.65
N PRO A 173 2.75 17.18 -13.78
CA PRO A 173 2.64 17.83 -15.08
C PRO A 173 1.21 17.99 -15.60
N GLU A 174 0.26 17.18 -15.11
CA GLU A 174 -1.15 17.19 -15.53
C GLU A 174 -2.01 18.16 -14.69
N ILE A 175 -1.44 18.78 -13.66
CA ILE A 175 -2.16 19.74 -12.81
C ILE A 175 -2.32 21.06 -13.58
N GLU A 176 -3.56 21.41 -13.91
CA GLU A 176 -3.88 22.66 -14.58
C GLU A 176 -3.66 23.86 -13.60
N LYS A 177 -2.54 24.58 -13.77
CA LYS A 177 -2.03 25.70 -12.94
C LYS A 177 -1.59 25.32 -11.52
N PRO A 178 -0.37 24.76 -11.35
CA PRO A 178 0.25 24.72 -10.03
C PRO A 178 0.57 26.14 -9.58
N ARG A 179 -0.12 26.65 -8.56
CA ARG A 179 0.29 27.86 -7.83
C ARG A 179 1.11 27.43 -6.62
N ARG A 180 2.19 28.19 -6.37
CA ARG A 180 3.03 28.10 -5.17
C ARG A 180 2.21 28.06 -3.89
#